data_AF-X0K1N6-F1
#
_entry.id   AF-X0K1N6-F1
#
_cell.length_a   1.000
_cell.length_b   1.000
_cell.length_c   1.000
_cell.angle_alpha   90.00
_cell.angle_beta   90.00
_cell.angle_gamma   90.00
#
_symmetry.space_group_name_H-M   'P 1'
#
loop_
_entity.id
_entity.type
_entity.pdbx_description
1 polymer ?
#
loop_
_entity_poly.entity_id
_entity_poly.type
_entity_poly.pdbx_seq_one_letter_code
_entity_poly.pdbx_strand_id
1 'polypeptide(L)'
;MEFGRDVRPIEANNMLYVAKHTTIPVTRVYAIYQRKEDKTTITYILMEYIPGKSLMDLWSDIDPTRKTSTARTLRTYFDQLRQLKLPGYFGTIHGGLPNIHLFLQDDITGPLKSEREFVDAIVRSYAIELGPRGAQKVRYYQRVFPAIFNGDNSSVFSHNDLQWKNIMLLDDGSLVIIDWEYASWSPVYWEYFVAMFCCLAWTVYWHETTMDPDTEKARGEEPNPEQPKPSADFPDGGLKAWSVVVGAFFGLFVSFGWTNCVGLFQGYYEANQLRDLSPSNVSWIPALSMFMMFITGPFVGRAFDNFGPHYLLFTGTLLHVFGLMMASISSEYYQFILSQAICSPLGAAMVLYPSFSCVTTWFRQKRALALGITASGSSLGGTILPIVVNRLIPRIGFGWTMRVCAFLLFGLLVVTNLTVRSRIAPQPKEAGIVAYLRPFTSLSFVLTSLAGFFYSMGMFIPITFMVTYGEHVGLSNNMAGYLVSIFNASSGIGRILPGYIADKVGSFNVSIAAATLSTIFMLALWLPGHSHESAIAFAALFGFSSGTYTAISPALVAHISNLEEIGSRSGTMYAFMSVAALTGSPIGGALISSADGSYWKLQLFAGCMLGAGTALYVAARLYISKGRLWEKV
;
A
#
# COMPACT_ATOMS: atom_id res chain seq x y z
N MET A 1 -35.39 -3.93 -28.09
CA MET A 1 -36.70 -3.46 -27.61
C MET A 1 -36.61 -3.38 -26.11
N GLU A 2 -36.80 -2.20 -25.57
CA GLU A 2 -36.75 -1.93 -24.14
C GLU A 2 -38.17 -1.64 -23.64
N PHE A 3 -38.59 -2.26 -22.55
CA PHE A 3 -39.93 -2.10 -22.03
C PHE A 3 -39.99 -2.36 -20.53
N GLY A 4 -40.87 -1.64 -19.84
CA GLY A 4 -41.04 -1.79 -18.40
C GLY A 4 -41.87 -0.67 -17.78
N ARG A 5 -42.13 -0.81 -16.48
CA ARG A 5 -42.79 0.22 -15.66
C ARG A 5 -41.85 1.38 -15.35
N ASP A 6 -40.55 1.10 -15.26
CA ASP A 6 -39.52 2.08 -14.94
C ASP A 6 -38.88 2.70 -16.19
N VAL A 7 -39.23 2.21 -17.39
CA VAL A 7 -38.72 2.75 -18.66
C VAL A 7 -39.41 4.09 -18.96
N ARG A 8 -38.61 5.13 -19.18
CA ARG A 8 -39.10 6.48 -19.38
C ARG A 8 -39.00 6.90 -20.86
N PRO A 9 -40.05 7.49 -21.46
CA PRO A 9 -40.01 7.98 -22.84
C PRO A 9 -38.92 9.03 -23.10
N ILE A 10 -38.39 9.66 -22.03
CA ILE A 10 -37.36 10.68 -22.11
C ILE A 10 -36.07 10.16 -22.75
N GLU A 11 -35.72 8.89 -22.55
CA GLU A 11 -34.53 8.28 -23.14
C GLU A 11 -34.59 8.33 -24.67
N ALA A 12 -35.70 7.85 -25.25
CA ALA A 12 -35.93 7.90 -26.69
C ALA A 12 -35.99 9.34 -27.22
N ASN A 13 -36.58 10.26 -26.46
CA ASN A 13 -36.61 11.67 -26.84
C ASN A 13 -35.21 12.31 -26.84
N ASN A 14 -34.35 11.94 -25.87
CA ASN A 14 -32.96 12.38 -25.81
C ASN A 14 -32.16 11.85 -27.02
N MET A 15 -32.31 10.57 -27.37
CA MET A 15 -31.69 10.00 -28.58
C MET A 15 -32.13 10.72 -29.85
N LEU A 16 -33.44 10.95 -30.03
CA LEU A 16 -33.97 11.70 -31.17
C LEU A 16 -33.45 13.15 -31.21
N TYR A 17 -33.31 13.78 -30.05
CA TYR A 17 -32.78 15.13 -29.93
C TYR A 17 -31.30 15.20 -30.34
N VAL A 18 -30.47 14.28 -29.83
CA VAL A 18 -29.03 14.21 -30.15
C VAL A 18 -28.82 13.87 -31.62
N ALA A 19 -29.54 12.89 -32.17
CA ALA A 19 -29.47 12.52 -33.58
C ALA A 19 -29.82 13.67 -34.54
N LYS A 20 -30.73 14.57 -34.12
CA LYS A 20 -31.16 15.70 -34.93
C LYS A 20 -30.17 16.87 -34.93
N HIS A 21 -29.42 17.06 -33.85
CA HIS A 21 -28.61 18.28 -33.65
C HIS A 21 -27.10 18.03 -33.60
N THR A 22 -26.66 16.78 -33.65
CA THR A 22 -25.24 16.40 -33.61
C THR A 22 -24.93 15.32 -34.64
N THR A 23 -23.65 15.04 -34.86
CA THR A 23 -23.19 13.89 -35.65
C THR A 23 -22.90 12.68 -34.78
N ILE A 24 -23.29 12.70 -33.49
CA ILE A 24 -22.99 11.63 -32.54
C ILE A 24 -23.83 10.41 -32.91
N PRO A 25 -23.22 9.25 -33.15
CA PRO A 25 -23.96 8.01 -33.36
C PRO A 25 -24.71 7.63 -32.08
N VAL A 26 -26.03 7.60 -32.19
CA VAL A 26 -26.96 7.14 -31.15
C VAL A 26 -27.87 6.07 -31.72
N THR A 27 -28.45 5.26 -30.85
CA THR A 27 -29.36 4.18 -31.27
C THR A 27 -30.58 4.75 -32.00
N ARG A 28 -30.88 4.24 -33.19
CA ARG A 28 -32.05 4.69 -33.95
C ARG A 28 -33.35 4.25 -33.27
N VAL A 29 -34.19 5.21 -32.92
CA VAL A 29 -35.53 4.95 -32.37
C VAL A 29 -36.54 4.74 -33.51
N TYR A 30 -37.24 3.61 -33.50
CA TYR A 30 -38.28 3.27 -34.48
C TYR A 30 -39.69 3.63 -34.00
N ALA A 31 -40.00 3.37 -32.73
CA ALA A 31 -41.30 3.68 -32.15
C ALA A 31 -41.21 3.84 -30.63
N ILE A 32 -42.05 4.73 -30.09
CA ILE A 32 -42.28 4.90 -28.65
C ILE A 32 -43.76 4.64 -28.44
N TYR A 33 -44.09 3.66 -27.59
CA TYR A 33 -45.46 3.28 -27.29
C TYR A 33 -45.67 3.22 -25.79
N GLN A 34 -46.79 3.75 -25.30
CA GLN A 34 -47.16 3.68 -23.89
C GLN A 34 -48.52 3.02 -23.74
N ARG A 35 -48.60 2.02 -22.86
CA ARG A 35 -49.84 1.33 -22.50
C ARG A 35 -50.15 1.58 -21.04
N LYS A 36 -51.38 1.99 -20.73
CA LYS A 36 -51.86 2.02 -19.34
C LYS A 36 -52.33 0.63 -18.92
N GLU A 37 -51.78 0.13 -17.82
CA GLU A 37 -52.23 -1.07 -17.11
C GLU A 37 -52.55 -0.67 -15.66
N ASP A 38 -53.84 -0.70 -15.31
CA ASP A 38 -54.39 -0.24 -14.02
C ASP A 38 -53.99 1.20 -13.66
N LYS A 39 -53.21 1.36 -12.58
CA LYS A 39 -52.65 2.64 -12.08
C LYS A 39 -51.24 2.94 -12.61
N THR A 40 -50.72 2.11 -13.52
CA THR A 40 -49.34 2.19 -13.99
C THR A 40 -49.27 2.36 -15.51
N THR A 41 -48.28 3.11 -15.99
CA THR A 41 -48.02 3.25 -17.44
C THR A 41 -46.78 2.42 -17.77
N ILE A 42 -46.91 1.50 -18.72
CA ILE A 42 -45.79 0.72 -19.25
C ILE A 42 -45.33 1.40 -20.54
N THR A 43 -44.04 1.72 -20.60
CA THR A 43 -43.42 2.30 -21.79
C THR A 43 -42.69 1.22 -22.57
N TYR A 44 -42.76 1.29 -23.90
CA TYR A 44 -42.08 0.45 -24.86
C TYR A 44 -41.28 1.33 -25.82
N ILE A 45 -39.98 1.13 -25.89
CA ILE A 45 -39.08 1.80 -26.83
C ILE A 45 -38.56 0.74 -27.81
N LEU A 46 -39.02 0.84 -29.05
CA LEU A 46 -38.49 0.05 -30.15
C LEU A 46 -37.35 0.83 -30.78
N MET A 47 -36.14 0.31 -30.66
CA MET A 47 -34.92 0.93 -31.15
C MET A 47 -33.99 -0.11 -31.78
N GLU A 48 -33.06 0.38 -32.58
CA GLU A 48 -32.00 -0.40 -33.20
C GLU A 48 -31.21 -1.20 -32.18
N TYR A 49 -30.83 -2.41 -32.57
CA TYR A 49 -29.89 -3.19 -31.80
C TYR A 49 -28.48 -2.84 -32.29
N ILE A 50 -27.61 -2.43 -31.37
CA ILE A 50 -26.21 -2.09 -31.67
C ILE A 50 -25.36 -3.36 -31.47
N PRO A 51 -24.92 -4.05 -32.54
CA PRO A 51 -24.13 -5.27 -32.41
C PRO A 51 -22.69 -4.91 -32.02
N GLY A 52 -22.20 -5.39 -30.88
CA GLY A 52 -20.82 -5.14 -30.49
C GLY A 52 -20.53 -5.49 -29.04
N LYS A 53 -19.35 -5.11 -28.57
CA LYS A 53 -18.96 -5.19 -27.16
C LYS A 53 -18.83 -3.78 -26.59
N SER A 54 -19.20 -3.65 -25.32
CA SER A 54 -19.03 -2.39 -24.61
C SER A 54 -17.54 -2.08 -24.42
N LEU A 55 -17.18 -0.81 -24.22
CA LEU A 55 -15.83 -0.47 -23.80
C LEU A 55 -15.49 -1.14 -22.45
N MET A 56 -16.47 -1.44 -21.60
CA MET A 56 -16.21 -2.11 -20.33
C MET A 56 -15.57 -3.49 -20.53
N ASP A 57 -15.98 -4.21 -21.56
CA ASP A 57 -15.48 -5.55 -21.89
C ASP A 57 -14.14 -5.51 -22.64
N LEU A 58 -13.86 -4.42 -23.35
CA LEU A 58 -12.72 -4.33 -24.27
C LEU A 58 -11.56 -3.50 -23.74
N TRP A 59 -11.79 -2.56 -22.82
CA TRP A 59 -10.82 -1.51 -22.48
C TRP A 59 -9.49 -2.06 -21.95
N SER A 60 -9.48 -3.21 -21.27
CA SER A 60 -8.24 -3.83 -20.79
C SER A 60 -7.32 -4.33 -21.92
N ASP A 61 -7.91 -4.66 -23.06
CA ASP A 61 -7.26 -5.41 -24.15
C ASP A 61 -6.97 -4.53 -25.37
N ILE A 62 -7.55 -3.32 -25.43
CA ILE A 62 -7.27 -2.31 -26.45
C ILE A 62 -5.87 -1.69 -26.24
N ASP A 63 -5.11 -1.55 -27.33
CA ASP A 63 -3.77 -0.96 -27.34
C ASP A 63 -3.79 0.56 -27.02
N PRO A 64 -2.66 1.15 -26.57
CA PRO A 64 -2.60 2.56 -26.18
C PRO A 64 -2.97 3.55 -27.30
N THR A 65 -2.67 3.23 -28.56
CA THR A 65 -2.97 4.11 -29.70
C THR A 65 -4.48 4.18 -29.93
N ARG A 66 -5.13 3.02 -29.90
CA ARG A 66 -6.59 2.93 -30.06
C ARG A 66 -7.35 3.53 -28.87
N LYS A 67 -6.82 3.41 -27.64
CA LYS A 67 -7.34 4.17 -26.48
C LYS A 67 -7.30 5.68 -26.70
N THR A 68 -6.18 6.17 -27.23
CA THR A 68 -6.00 7.60 -27.52
C THR A 68 -6.96 8.08 -28.61
N SER A 69 -7.16 7.29 -29.68
CA SER A 69 -8.14 7.64 -30.72
C SER A 69 -9.57 7.61 -30.19
N THR A 70 -9.94 6.60 -29.39
CA THR A 70 -11.27 6.52 -28.75
C THR A 70 -11.53 7.72 -27.85
N ALA A 71 -10.56 8.11 -27.01
CA ALA A 71 -10.66 9.29 -26.17
C ALA A 71 -10.86 10.57 -27.01
N ARG A 72 -10.11 10.73 -28.10
CA ARG A 72 -10.25 11.87 -29.00
C ARG A 72 -11.64 11.93 -29.65
N THR A 73 -12.16 10.80 -30.13
CA THR A 73 -13.51 10.75 -30.72
C THR A 73 -14.58 11.11 -29.70
N LEU A 74 -14.50 10.57 -28.47
CA LEU A 74 -15.42 10.92 -27.39
C LEU A 74 -15.34 12.41 -27.03
N ARG A 75 -14.13 13.01 -26.99
CA ARG A 75 -13.99 14.45 -26.78
C ARG A 75 -14.75 15.25 -27.84
N THR A 76 -14.59 14.89 -29.11
CA THR A 76 -15.35 15.52 -30.21
C THR A 76 -16.85 15.40 -30.01
N TYR A 77 -17.35 14.27 -29.50
CA TYR A 77 -18.77 14.12 -29.18
C TYR A 77 -19.20 15.05 -28.04
N PHE A 78 -18.41 15.16 -26.96
CA PHE A 78 -18.71 16.08 -25.86
C PHE A 78 -18.69 17.55 -26.29
N ASP A 79 -17.75 17.94 -27.14
CA ASP A 79 -17.67 19.29 -27.67
C ASP A 79 -18.94 19.63 -28.49
N GLN A 80 -19.47 18.68 -29.26
CA GLN A 80 -20.75 18.85 -29.96
C GLN A 80 -21.94 19.00 -29.01
N LEU A 81 -22.03 18.16 -27.96
CA LEU A 81 -23.11 18.26 -26.97
C LEU A 81 -23.09 19.62 -26.24
N ARG A 82 -21.89 20.13 -25.93
CA ARG A 82 -21.69 21.43 -25.28
C ARG A 82 -22.04 22.62 -26.17
N GLN A 83 -22.00 22.45 -27.49
CA GLN A 83 -22.38 23.48 -28.46
C GLN A 83 -23.88 23.54 -28.72
N LEU A 84 -24.67 22.60 -28.19
CA LEU A 84 -26.13 22.63 -28.33
C LEU A 84 -26.71 23.89 -27.65
N LYS A 85 -27.78 24.43 -28.24
CA LYS A 85 -28.35 25.73 -27.83
C LYS A 85 -28.79 25.71 -26.36
N LEU A 86 -28.14 26.56 -25.55
CA LEU A 86 -28.39 26.69 -24.11
C LEU A 86 -29.84 27.15 -23.86
N PRO A 87 -30.63 26.41 -23.07
CA PRO A 87 -32.03 26.75 -22.80
C PRO A 87 -32.23 27.76 -21.66
N GLY A 88 -31.16 28.13 -20.95
CA GLY A 88 -31.22 29.06 -19.80
C GLY A 88 -31.79 28.43 -18.52
N TYR A 89 -31.86 27.10 -18.45
CA TYR A 89 -32.22 26.33 -17.27
C TYR A 89 -31.42 25.00 -17.21
N PHE A 90 -31.44 24.35 -16.05
CA PHE A 90 -30.92 23.00 -15.83
C PHE A 90 -32.09 22.02 -15.68
N GLY A 91 -32.15 21.00 -16.53
CA GLY A 91 -33.35 20.16 -16.65
C GLY A 91 -33.40 19.31 -17.91
N THR A 92 -34.45 18.51 -18.06
CA THR A 92 -34.66 17.71 -19.27
C THR A 92 -34.86 18.59 -20.51
N ILE A 93 -34.77 17.99 -21.71
CA ILE A 93 -35.03 18.69 -22.97
C ILE A 93 -36.44 19.30 -23.09
N HIS A 94 -37.39 18.84 -22.27
CA HIS A 94 -38.77 19.34 -22.22
C HIS A 94 -39.03 20.32 -21.07
N GLY A 95 -37.98 20.75 -20.37
CA GLY A 95 -38.10 21.68 -19.24
C GLY A 95 -38.57 21.04 -17.94
N GLY A 96 -38.31 19.75 -17.72
CA GLY A 96 -38.52 19.07 -16.44
C GLY A 96 -37.25 19.06 -15.56
N LEU A 97 -37.36 18.52 -14.34
CA LEU A 97 -36.21 18.36 -13.43
C LEU A 97 -35.10 17.50 -14.08
N PRO A 98 -33.80 17.78 -13.86
CA PRO A 98 -32.73 16.90 -14.28
C PRO A 98 -32.98 15.48 -13.78
N ASN A 99 -33.09 14.55 -14.72
CA ASN A 99 -33.22 13.15 -14.39
C ASN A 99 -31.82 12.62 -14.09
N ILE A 100 -31.37 12.70 -12.85
CA ILE A 100 -30.05 12.23 -12.41
C ILE A 100 -30.26 11.40 -11.15
N HIS A 101 -29.61 10.24 -11.04
CA HIS A 101 -29.75 9.28 -9.93
C HIS A 101 -29.52 9.87 -8.53
N LEU A 102 -28.89 11.05 -8.43
CA LEU A 102 -28.63 11.78 -7.19
C LEU A 102 -29.84 12.61 -6.68
N PHE A 103 -30.87 12.82 -7.51
CA PHE A 103 -32.06 13.59 -7.11
C PHE A 103 -33.21 12.64 -6.75
N LEU A 104 -33.71 12.78 -5.52
CA LEU A 104 -35.00 12.20 -5.12
C LEU A 104 -36.12 13.09 -5.67
N GLN A 105 -37.04 12.50 -6.45
CA GLN A 105 -38.02 13.22 -7.28
C GLN A 105 -39.20 13.84 -6.51
N ASP A 106 -39.36 13.56 -5.22
CA ASP A 106 -40.64 13.76 -4.53
C ASP A 106 -40.95 15.19 -4.05
N ASP A 107 -40.12 16.22 -4.32
CA ASP A 107 -40.37 17.58 -3.78
C ASP A 107 -39.96 18.76 -4.70
N ILE A 108 -39.56 18.51 -5.97
CA ILE A 108 -39.17 19.57 -6.92
C ILE A 108 -39.81 19.30 -8.28
N THR A 109 -40.66 20.23 -8.76
CA THR A 109 -41.59 19.99 -9.88
C THR A 109 -41.21 20.68 -11.19
N GLY A 110 -40.02 21.30 -11.29
CA GLY A 110 -39.64 22.10 -12.46
C GLY A 110 -38.15 22.17 -12.75
N PRO A 111 -37.77 22.85 -13.84
CA PRO A 111 -36.37 23.03 -14.22
C PRO A 111 -35.71 24.06 -13.28
N LEU A 112 -34.43 23.89 -13.02
CA LEU A 112 -33.67 24.72 -12.08
C LEU A 112 -33.09 25.91 -12.84
N LYS A 113 -33.23 27.13 -12.31
CA LYS A 113 -32.90 28.37 -13.05
C LYS A 113 -31.46 28.83 -12.83
N SER A 114 -30.79 28.28 -11.83
CA SER A 114 -29.40 28.60 -11.51
C SER A 114 -28.64 27.38 -11.00
N GLU A 115 -27.31 27.41 -11.11
CA GLU A 115 -26.41 26.43 -10.52
C GLU A 115 -26.59 26.38 -9.01
N ARG A 116 -26.92 27.51 -8.37
CA ARG A 116 -27.23 27.55 -6.95
C ARG A 116 -28.46 26.69 -6.62
N GLU A 117 -29.54 26.83 -7.39
CA GLU A 117 -30.73 25.98 -7.25
C GLU A 117 -30.41 24.50 -7.54
N PHE A 118 -29.53 24.25 -8.51
CA PHE A 118 -29.03 22.92 -8.84
C PHE A 118 -28.30 22.27 -7.65
N VAL A 119 -27.35 22.99 -7.04
CA VAL A 119 -26.59 22.52 -5.87
C VAL A 119 -27.49 22.35 -4.65
N ASP A 120 -28.39 23.30 -4.39
CA ASP A 120 -29.30 23.22 -3.25
C ASP A 120 -30.28 22.04 -3.42
N ALA A 121 -30.69 21.70 -4.65
CA ALA A 121 -31.46 20.49 -4.93
C ALA A 121 -30.71 19.20 -4.56
N ILE A 122 -29.40 19.11 -4.84
CA ILE A 122 -28.58 17.93 -4.49
C ILE A 122 -28.54 17.76 -2.98
N VAL A 123 -28.26 18.86 -2.27
CA VAL A 123 -28.14 18.83 -0.82
C VAL A 123 -29.48 18.47 -0.15
N ARG A 124 -30.61 18.90 -0.72
CA ARG A 124 -31.94 18.48 -0.28
C ARG A 124 -32.17 16.99 -0.48
N SER A 125 -31.88 16.44 -1.65
CA SER A 125 -32.03 15.00 -1.89
C SER A 125 -31.18 14.18 -0.92
N TYR A 126 -29.93 14.60 -0.66
CA TYR A 126 -29.06 13.95 0.31
C TYR A 126 -29.57 14.04 1.76
N ALA A 127 -30.25 15.13 2.12
CA ALA A 127 -30.85 15.30 3.43
C ALA A 127 -32.04 14.37 3.66
N ILE A 128 -32.84 14.12 2.62
CA ILE A 128 -33.96 13.18 2.67
C ILE A 128 -33.43 11.76 2.83
N GLU A 129 -32.44 11.37 2.03
CA GLU A 129 -31.88 10.01 2.05
C GLU A 129 -31.24 9.64 3.41
N LEU A 130 -30.46 10.55 4.00
CA LEU A 130 -29.78 10.29 5.27
C LEU A 130 -30.68 10.41 6.51
N GLY A 131 -31.82 11.09 6.38
CA GLY A 131 -32.71 11.42 7.49
C GLY A 131 -32.01 12.17 8.64
N PRO A 132 -32.55 12.10 9.88
CA PRO A 132 -32.03 12.85 11.03
C PRO A 132 -30.57 12.53 11.39
N ARG A 133 -30.09 11.33 11.08
CA ARG A 133 -28.71 10.88 11.36
C ARG A 133 -27.68 11.58 10.49
N GLY A 134 -28.09 12.18 9.37
CA GLY A 134 -27.23 12.90 8.43
C GLY A 134 -27.07 14.39 8.68
N ALA A 135 -27.74 14.97 9.68
CA ALA A 135 -27.88 16.43 9.81
C ALA A 135 -26.54 17.20 9.83
N GLN A 136 -25.49 16.63 10.42
CA GLN A 136 -24.16 17.23 10.43
C GLN A 136 -23.51 17.24 9.04
N LYS A 137 -23.64 16.14 8.27
CA LYS A 137 -23.13 16.05 6.90
C LYS A 137 -23.88 17.00 5.96
N VAL A 138 -25.21 17.09 6.10
CA VAL A 138 -26.04 18.03 5.33
C VAL A 138 -25.59 19.46 5.58
N ARG A 139 -25.42 19.88 6.85
CA ARG A 139 -24.91 21.23 7.20
C ARG A 139 -23.49 21.51 6.69
N TYR A 140 -22.69 20.48 6.50
CA TYR A 140 -21.36 20.60 5.91
C TYR A 140 -21.49 20.83 4.40
N TYR A 141 -22.25 20.00 3.68
CA TYR A 141 -22.46 20.15 2.24
C TYR A 141 -23.17 21.45 1.86
N GLN A 142 -24.14 21.92 2.65
CA GLN A 142 -24.75 23.24 2.47
C GLN A 142 -23.73 24.40 2.46
N ARG A 143 -22.62 24.25 3.19
CA ARG A 143 -21.55 25.27 3.26
C ARG A 143 -20.50 25.08 2.16
N VAL A 144 -20.16 23.84 1.84
CA VAL A 144 -19.02 23.52 0.99
C VAL A 144 -19.39 23.41 -0.48
N PHE A 145 -20.50 22.76 -0.81
CA PHE A 145 -20.86 22.51 -2.21
C PHE A 145 -20.99 23.79 -3.04
N PRO A 146 -21.59 24.89 -2.56
CA PRO A 146 -21.64 26.12 -3.34
C PRO A 146 -20.30 26.78 -3.58
N ALA A 147 -19.28 26.48 -2.78
CA ALA A 147 -17.92 26.99 -2.98
C ALA A 147 -17.13 26.13 -3.98
N ILE A 148 -17.47 24.83 -4.09
CA ILE A 148 -16.84 23.89 -5.02
C ILE A 148 -17.51 23.94 -6.40
N PHE A 149 -18.83 23.95 -6.41
CA PHE A 149 -19.67 23.96 -7.61
C PHE A 149 -20.08 25.40 -7.90
N ASN A 150 -19.15 26.15 -8.50
CA ASN A 150 -19.32 27.55 -8.83
C ASN A 150 -18.82 27.81 -10.26
N GLY A 151 -19.63 27.41 -11.24
CA GLY A 151 -19.42 27.69 -12.65
C GLY A 151 -19.91 29.08 -13.06
N ASP A 152 -20.05 29.29 -14.36
CA ASP A 152 -20.52 30.54 -14.96
C ASP A 152 -22.05 30.59 -15.13
N ASN A 153 -22.76 29.64 -14.52
CA ASN A 153 -24.22 29.47 -14.62
C ASN A 153 -24.71 29.11 -16.03
N SER A 154 -23.82 28.61 -16.90
CA SER A 154 -24.18 28.11 -18.22
C SER A 154 -24.63 26.64 -18.17
N SER A 155 -25.65 26.29 -18.96
CA SER A 155 -26.21 24.94 -19.00
C SER A 155 -25.90 24.22 -20.32
N VAL A 156 -25.09 23.17 -20.25
CA VAL A 156 -24.70 22.34 -21.40
C VAL A 156 -25.47 21.03 -21.41
N PHE A 157 -25.70 20.46 -22.60
CA PHE A 157 -26.34 19.15 -22.68
C PHE A 157 -25.34 18.07 -22.28
N SER A 158 -25.70 17.29 -21.26
CA SER A 158 -24.83 16.26 -20.66
C SER A 158 -25.55 14.91 -20.69
N HIS A 159 -24.78 13.82 -20.77
CA HIS A 159 -25.31 12.45 -20.74
C HIS A 159 -25.70 12.03 -19.32
N ASN A 160 -24.94 12.45 -18.31
CA ASN A 160 -25.17 12.22 -16.87
C ASN A 160 -25.17 10.76 -16.39
N ASP A 161 -24.80 9.82 -17.25
CA ASP A 161 -24.56 8.41 -16.92
C ASP A 161 -23.52 7.78 -17.87
N LEU A 162 -22.50 8.56 -18.24
CA LEU A 162 -21.51 8.05 -19.17
C LEU A 162 -20.54 7.10 -18.48
N GLN A 163 -20.75 5.81 -18.73
CA GLN A 163 -19.93 4.71 -18.23
C GLN A 163 -19.40 3.86 -19.40
N TRP A 164 -18.35 3.07 -19.18
CA TRP A 164 -17.81 2.20 -20.23
C TRP A 164 -18.81 1.16 -20.75
N LYS A 165 -19.80 0.77 -19.93
CA LYS A 165 -20.91 -0.11 -20.35
C LYS A 165 -21.85 0.57 -21.35
N ASN A 166 -21.90 1.91 -21.35
CA ASN A 166 -22.81 2.73 -22.15
C ASN A 166 -22.13 3.26 -23.43
N ILE A 167 -20.94 2.74 -23.77
CA ILE A 167 -20.22 3.06 -24.99
C ILE A 167 -19.91 1.77 -25.73
N MET A 168 -20.47 1.61 -26.92
CA MET A 168 -20.29 0.45 -27.77
C MET A 168 -19.21 0.71 -28.81
N LEU A 169 -18.27 -0.23 -28.96
CA LEU A 169 -17.30 -0.22 -30.05
C LEU A 169 -17.73 -1.24 -31.11
N LEU A 170 -18.01 -0.75 -32.31
CA LEU A 170 -18.39 -1.56 -33.46
C LEU A 170 -17.16 -2.15 -34.16
N ASP A 171 -17.36 -3.20 -34.95
CA ASP A 171 -16.29 -3.91 -35.66
C ASP A 171 -15.57 -3.01 -36.67
N ASP A 172 -16.26 -2.02 -37.23
CA ASP A 172 -15.69 -0.99 -38.13
C ASP A 172 -14.88 0.09 -37.39
N GLY A 173 -14.81 0.02 -36.05
CA GLY A 173 -14.08 0.96 -35.20
C GLY A 173 -14.88 2.20 -34.79
N SER A 174 -16.14 2.33 -35.19
CA SER A 174 -17.01 3.43 -34.77
C SER A 174 -17.50 3.26 -33.33
N LEU A 175 -17.79 4.39 -32.69
CA LEU A 175 -18.27 4.46 -31.31
C LEU A 175 -19.72 4.95 -31.28
N VAL A 176 -20.57 4.19 -30.60
CA VAL A 176 -21.98 4.53 -30.38
C VAL A 176 -22.21 4.69 -28.87
N ILE A 177 -22.84 5.79 -28.47
CA ILE A 177 -23.24 6.02 -27.08
C ILE A 177 -24.70 5.56 -26.92
N ILE A 178 -24.95 4.77 -25.88
CA ILE A 178 -26.26 4.19 -25.56
C ILE A 178 -26.71 4.63 -24.15
N ASP A 179 -27.95 4.33 -23.77
CA ASP A 179 -28.51 4.60 -22.44
C ASP A 179 -28.59 6.11 -22.10
N TRP A 180 -29.36 6.85 -22.91
CA TRP A 180 -29.50 8.30 -22.81
C TRP A 180 -30.55 8.74 -21.78
N GLU A 181 -30.92 7.88 -20.83
CA GLU A 181 -32.08 8.08 -19.95
C GLU A 181 -31.92 9.29 -19.03
N TYR A 182 -30.69 9.50 -18.54
CA TYR A 182 -30.33 10.57 -17.61
C TYR A 182 -29.88 11.87 -18.30
N ALA A 183 -29.84 11.88 -19.64
CA ALA A 183 -29.31 13.02 -20.37
C ALA A 183 -30.19 14.28 -20.16
N SER A 184 -29.55 15.38 -19.80
CA SER A 184 -30.22 16.63 -19.44
C SER A 184 -29.27 17.84 -19.46
N TRP A 185 -29.83 19.04 -19.48
CA TRP A 185 -29.10 20.30 -19.35
C TRP A 185 -28.53 20.44 -17.94
N SER A 186 -27.20 20.49 -17.85
CA SER A 186 -26.44 20.43 -16.60
C SER A 186 -25.30 21.46 -16.60
N PRO A 187 -24.71 21.79 -15.43
CA PRO A 187 -23.54 22.66 -15.38
C PRO A 187 -22.35 22.10 -16.19
N VAL A 188 -21.46 22.96 -16.69
CA VAL A 188 -20.35 22.56 -17.59
C VAL A 188 -19.42 21.50 -17.00
N TYR A 189 -19.19 21.57 -15.69
CA TYR A 189 -18.35 20.64 -14.94
C TYR A 189 -19.08 19.32 -14.59
N TRP A 190 -20.38 19.22 -14.84
CA TRP A 190 -21.21 18.19 -14.24
C TRP A 190 -20.96 16.79 -14.80
N GLU A 191 -20.82 16.64 -16.12
CA GLU A 191 -20.48 15.36 -16.74
C GLU A 191 -19.15 14.81 -16.19
N TYR A 192 -18.16 15.69 -16.02
CA TYR A 192 -16.87 15.34 -15.41
C TYR A 192 -17.05 14.90 -13.95
N PHE A 193 -17.84 15.65 -13.17
CA PHE A 193 -18.15 15.29 -11.79
C PHE A 193 -18.81 13.91 -11.67
N VAL A 194 -19.83 13.63 -12.49
CA VAL A 194 -20.54 12.33 -12.49
C VAL A 194 -19.61 11.19 -12.90
N ALA A 195 -18.80 11.39 -13.94
CA ALA A 195 -17.81 10.41 -14.38
C ALA A 195 -16.76 10.10 -13.29
N MET A 196 -16.33 11.12 -12.52
CA MET A 196 -15.31 10.97 -11.49
C MET A 196 -15.86 10.39 -10.17
N PHE A 197 -17.02 10.85 -9.70
CA PHE A 197 -17.50 10.56 -8.35
C PHE A 197 -18.60 9.50 -8.28
N CYS A 198 -19.53 9.46 -9.24
CA CYS A 198 -20.67 8.56 -9.18
C CYS A 198 -20.37 7.17 -9.77
N CYS A 199 -19.44 7.09 -10.72
CA CYS A 199 -19.15 5.86 -11.44
C CYS A 199 -18.01 5.02 -10.83
N LEU A 200 -17.48 5.42 -9.65
CA LEU A 200 -16.37 4.75 -8.94
C LEU A 200 -15.10 4.48 -9.79
N ALA A 201 -14.92 5.22 -10.89
CA ALA A 201 -13.87 5.00 -11.88
C ALA A 201 -12.54 5.70 -11.53
N TRP A 202 -12.00 5.45 -10.33
CA TRP A 202 -10.72 6.03 -9.86
C TRP A 202 -9.46 5.40 -10.52
N THR A 203 -9.63 4.45 -11.44
CA THR A 203 -8.51 3.62 -11.92
C THR A 203 -7.91 4.07 -13.25
N VAL A 204 -8.50 5.04 -13.98
CA VAL A 204 -8.04 5.44 -15.31
C VAL A 204 -8.26 6.95 -15.59
N TYR A 205 -7.18 7.66 -15.91
CA TYR A 205 -7.07 9.11 -16.25
C TYR A 205 -7.87 9.60 -17.50
N TRP A 206 -8.86 8.85 -17.99
CA TRP A 206 -9.50 9.17 -19.28
C TRP A 206 -10.39 10.42 -19.20
N HIS A 207 -11.08 10.65 -18.08
CA HIS A 207 -11.92 11.83 -17.85
C HIS A 207 -11.12 13.15 -17.92
N GLU A 208 -9.85 13.14 -17.50
CA GLU A 208 -8.94 14.30 -17.62
C GLU A 208 -8.64 14.66 -19.08
N THR A 209 -8.59 13.69 -19.99
CA THR A 209 -8.28 13.94 -21.41
C THR A 209 -9.53 14.13 -22.28
N THR A 210 -10.69 13.62 -21.88
CA THR A 210 -11.93 13.66 -22.68
C THR A 210 -12.96 14.66 -22.21
N MET A 211 -12.92 15.13 -20.96
CA MET A 211 -14.07 15.86 -20.37
C MET A 211 -13.71 17.14 -19.64
N ASP A 212 -12.48 17.33 -19.17
CA ASP A 212 -12.12 18.53 -18.41
C ASP A 212 -12.19 19.81 -19.30
N PRO A 213 -13.00 20.82 -18.91
CA PRO A 213 -13.09 22.10 -19.62
C PRO A 213 -11.89 23.03 -19.38
N ASP A 214 -11.11 22.86 -18.30
CA ASP A 214 -10.02 23.78 -17.92
C ASP A 214 -8.66 23.43 -18.54
N THR A 215 -8.56 22.29 -19.22
CA THR A 215 -7.30 21.78 -19.80
C THR A 215 -6.76 22.63 -20.96
N GLU A 216 -7.57 23.50 -21.57
CA GLU A 216 -7.10 24.47 -22.58
C GLU A 216 -6.59 25.79 -21.97
N LYS A 217 -7.19 26.30 -20.88
CA LYS A 217 -6.66 27.47 -20.16
C LYS A 217 -5.29 27.18 -19.55
N ALA A 218 -5.09 25.97 -19.04
CA ALA A 218 -3.81 25.51 -18.51
C ALA A 218 -2.71 25.28 -19.57
N ARG A 219 -3.03 25.33 -20.88
CA ARG A 219 -2.02 25.22 -21.96
C ARG A 219 -1.53 26.58 -22.47
N GLY A 220 -2.23 27.67 -22.18
CA GLY A 220 -1.88 29.03 -22.58
C GLY A 220 -1.12 29.83 -21.50
N GLU A 221 -1.14 29.36 -20.25
CA GLU A 221 -0.28 29.90 -19.21
C GLU A 221 1.09 29.23 -19.31
N GLU A 222 2.13 30.03 -19.56
CA GLU A 222 3.51 29.58 -19.31
C GLU A 222 3.56 28.93 -17.92
N PRO A 223 4.19 27.76 -17.78
CA PRO A 223 4.12 27.01 -16.54
C PRO A 223 4.59 27.89 -15.39
N ASN A 224 3.69 28.16 -14.44
CA ASN A 224 4.03 28.75 -13.16
C ASN A 224 5.21 27.96 -12.57
N PRO A 225 6.41 28.55 -12.40
CA PRO A 225 7.61 27.82 -12.00
C PRO A 225 7.54 27.18 -10.61
N GLU A 226 6.47 27.44 -9.85
CA GLU A 226 6.39 27.09 -8.42
C GLU A 226 5.47 25.92 -8.05
N GLN A 227 4.83 25.25 -9.02
CA GLN A 227 4.24 23.93 -8.74
C GLN A 227 5.15 22.82 -9.27
N PRO A 228 5.90 22.11 -8.40
CA PRO A 228 6.61 20.93 -8.83
C PRO A 228 5.58 19.86 -9.17
N LYS A 229 5.28 19.71 -10.47
CA LYS A 229 4.96 18.39 -11.02
C LYS A 229 6.03 17.44 -10.45
N PRO A 230 5.70 16.29 -9.82
CA PRO A 230 6.72 15.34 -9.44
C PRO A 230 7.46 14.97 -10.72
N SER A 231 8.67 15.52 -10.87
CA SER A 231 9.48 15.26 -12.04
C SER A 231 9.63 13.75 -12.14
N ALA A 232 9.32 13.22 -13.32
CA ALA A 232 9.55 11.82 -13.67
C ALA A 232 11.04 11.43 -13.52
N ASP A 233 11.92 12.39 -13.29
CA ASP A 233 13.35 12.22 -13.02
C ASP A 233 13.60 11.87 -11.55
N PHE A 234 13.80 10.58 -11.30
CA PHE A 234 14.47 10.12 -10.09
C PHE A 234 15.98 10.37 -10.25
N PRO A 235 16.66 10.89 -9.21
CA PRO A 235 18.10 11.14 -9.31
C PRO A 235 18.90 9.85 -9.45
N ASP A 236 18.40 8.71 -8.93
CA ASP A 236 19.01 7.37 -9.03
C ASP A 236 20.53 7.34 -8.71
N GLY A 237 20.96 8.29 -7.88
CA GLY A 237 22.36 8.60 -7.60
C GLY A 237 22.59 10.03 -7.10
N GLY A 238 23.87 10.43 -7.09
CA GLY A 238 24.33 11.72 -6.55
C GLY A 238 24.63 11.69 -5.04
N LEU A 239 25.46 12.64 -4.59
CA LEU A 239 25.96 12.68 -3.20
C LEU A 239 24.81 12.76 -2.18
N LYS A 240 23.75 13.52 -2.48
CA LYS A 240 22.57 13.63 -1.60
C LYS A 240 21.84 12.29 -1.47
N ALA A 241 21.52 11.62 -2.58
CA ALA A 241 20.81 10.34 -2.54
C ALA A 241 21.63 9.25 -1.82
N TRP A 242 22.93 9.17 -2.07
CA TRP A 242 23.80 8.22 -1.39
C TRP A 242 24.04 8.56 0.09
N SER A 243 24.04 9.84 0.47
CA SER A 243 24.08 10.24 1.88
C SER A 243 22.84 9.76 2.65
N VAL A 244 21.66 9.78 2.01
CA VAL A 244 20.42 9.22 2.59
C VAL A 244 20.55 7.71 2.79
N VAL A 245 21.15 6.97 1.84
CA VAL A 245 21.41 5.53 1.98
C VAL A 245 22.36 5.24 3.14
N VAL A 246 23.44 6.02 3.30
CA VAL A 246 24.38 5.87 4.43
C VAL A 246 23.70 6.18 5.77
N GLY A 247 22.90 7.25 5.82
CA GLY A 247 22.11 7.59 7.00
C GLY A 247 21.12 6.49 7.39
N ALA A 248 20.38 5.99 6.40
CA ALA A 248 19.40 4.93 6.58
C ALA A 248 20.08 3.60 6.96
N PHE A 249 21.26 3.31 6.42
CA PHE A 249 22.10 2.17 6.82
C PHE A 249 22.39 2.21 8.32
N PHE A 250 22.81 3.36 8.86
CA PHE A 250 23.02 3.52 10.30
C PHE A 250 21.71 3.43 11.08
N GLY A 251 20.60 3.94 10.54
CA GLY A 251 19.28 3.79 11.14
C GLY A 251 18.88 2.31 11.29
N LEU A 252 19.22 1.47 10.31
CA LEU A 252 18.95 0.03 10.34
C LEU A 252 19.95 -0.75 11.20
N PHE A 253 21.21 -0.32 11.24
CA PHE A 253 22.19 -0.82 12.21
C PHE A 253 21.68 -0.65 13.64
N VAL A 254 21.11 0.51 13.95
CA VAL A 254 20.64 0.84 15.30
C VAL A 254 19.29 0.21 15.62
N SER A 255 18.37 0.12 14.67
CA SER A 255 17.05 -0.48 14.91
C SER A 255 17.10 -2.01 14.89
N PHE A 256 17.01 -2.63 13.71
CA PHE A 256 17.02 -4.09 13.59
C PHE A 256 18.31 -4.74 14.08
N GLY A 257 19.46 -4.08 13.87
CA GLY A 257 20.74 -4.62 14.34
C GLY A 257 20.79 -4.74 15.87
N TRP A 258 20.24 -3.77 16.59
CA TRP A 258 20.07 -3.88 18.04
C TRP A 258 19.06 -4.97 18.43
N THR A 259 17.91 -5.04 17.75
CA THR A 259 16.89 -6.06 18.04
C THR A 259 17.45 -7.49 17.90
N ASN A 260 18.34 -7.73 16.94
CA ASN A 260 19.04 -9.01 16.81
C ASN A 260 19.98 -9.30 18.00
N CYS A 261 20.49 -8.26 18.67
CA CYS A 261 21.26 -8.40 19.90
C CYS A 261 20.38 -8.62 21.14
N VAL A 262 19.12 -8.16 21.14
CA VAL A 262 18.23 -8.27 22.32
C VAL A 262 18.04 -9.73 22.78
N GLY A 263 18.00 -10.67 21.83
CA GLY A 263 17.87 -12.11 22.13
C GLY A 263 19.01 -12.69 22.98
N LEU A 264 20.21 -12.12 22.91
CA LEU A 264 21.36 -12.54 23.72
C LEU A 264 21.15 -12.23 25.22
N PHE A 265 20.42 -11.15 25.53
CA PHE A 265 20.21 -10.75 26.92
C PHE A 265 19.26 -11.67 27.67
N GLN A 266 18.49 -12.51 26.98
CA GLN A 266 17.60 -13.49 27.63
C GLN A 266 18.40 -14.39 28.58
N GLY A 267 19.47 -15.05 28.08
CA GLY A 267 20.31 -15.91 28.93
C GLY A 267 21.03 -15.13 30.03
N TYR A 268 21.40 -13.87 29.77
CA TYR A 268 21.99 -13.02 30.81
C TYR A 268 20.98 -12.72 31.94
N TYR A 269 19.74 -12.38 31.60
CA TYR A 269 18.70 -12.09 32.60
C TYR A 269 18.31 -13.32 33.39
N GLU A 270 18.17 -14.48 32.74
CA GLU A 270 17.92 -15.78 33.38
C GLU A 270 19.05 -16.16 34.35
N ALA A 271 20.29 -15.76 34.08
CA ALA A 271 21.42 -16.01 34.97
C ALA A 271 21.63 -14.94 36.07
N ASN A 272 20.99 -13.77 35.96
CA ASN A 272 21.26 -12.61 36.81
C ASN A 272 19.98 -12.00 37.38
N GLN A 273 19.54 -10.84 36.88
CA GLN A 273 18.46 -10.03 37.47
C GLN A 273 17.12 -10.76 37.57
N LEU A 274 16.83 -11.66 36.62
CA LEU A 274 15.55 -12.35 36.47
C LEU A 274 15.66 -13.86 36.74
N ARG A 275 16.68 -14.30 37.48
CA ARG A 275 16.95 -15.72 37.77
C ARG A 275 15.81 -16.47 38.47
N ASP A 276 14.93 -15.74 39.15
CA ASP A 276 13.79 -16.30 39.89
C ASP A 276 12.54 -16.49 38.99
N LEU A 277 12.62 -16.08 37.72
CA LEU A 277 11.54 -16.25 36.73
C LEU A 277 11.80 -17.43 35.80
N SER A 278 10.72 -18.00 35.27
CA SER A 278 10.83 -19.06 34.26
C SER A 278 11.40 -18.51 32.94
N PRO A 279 12.17 -19.31 32.17
CA PRO A 279 12.65 -18.91 30.84
C PRO A 279 11.53 -18.45 29.90
N SER A 280 10.35 -19.08 30.01
CA SER A 280 9.14 -18.66 29.28
C SER A 280 8.75 -17.22 29.59
N ASN A 281 8.78 -16.80 30.87
CA ASN A 281 8.48 -15.42 31.25
C ASN A 281 9.53 -14.45 30.69
N VAL A 282 10.82 -14.78 30.76
CA VAL A 282 11.90 -13.90 30.27
C VAL A 282 11.85 -13.75 28.75
N SER A 283 11.46 -14.81 28.01
CA SER A 283 11.35 -14.81 26.55
C SER A 283 10.32 -13.81 25.99
N TRP A 284 9.39 -13.33 26.82
CA TRP A 284 8.44 -12.27 26.42
C TRP A 284 9.12 -10.93 26.13
N ILE A 285 10.27 -10.63 26.74
CA ILE A 285 10.99 -9.36 26.52
C ILE A 285 11.41 -9.22 25.04
N PRO A 286 12.21 -10.14 24.45
CA PRO A 286 12.58 -10.05 23.04
C PRO A 286 11.38 -10.22 22.09
N ALA A 287 10.40 -11.08 22.42
CA ALA A 287 9.22 -11.30 21.59
C ALA A 287 8.36 -10.03 21.49
N LEU A 288 8.06 -9.39 22.62
CA LEU A 288 7.30 -8.15 22.68
C LEU A 288 8.07 -6.99 22.04
N SER A 289 9.40 -6.96 22.19
CA SER A 289 10.26 -5.98 21.51
C SER A 289 10.07 -6.01 20.00
N MET A 290 10.17 -7.20 19.38
CA MET A 290 10.00 -7.33 17.94
C MET A 290 8.55 -7.05 17.50
N PHE A 291 7.56 -7.47 18.28
CA PHE A 291 6.16 -7.15 18.03
C PHE A 291 5.92 -5.62 18.04
N MET A 292 6.40 -4.90 19.05
CA MET A 292 6.23 -3.45 19.17
C MET A 292 6.89 -2.68 18.02
N MET A 293 8.04 -3.15 17.55
CA MET A 293 8.73 -2.57 16.40
C MET A 293 7.89 -2.68 15.10
N PHE A 294 7.14 -3.76 14.93
CA PHE A 294 6.35 -4.00 13.73
C PHE A 294 4.90 -3.48 13.80
N ILE A 295 4.20 -3.70 14.92
CA ILE A 295 2.78 -3.30 15.08
C ILE A 295 2.57 -1.79 14.96
N THR A 296 3.60 -1.01 15.28
CA THR A 296 3.59 0.46 15.19
C THR A 296 3.75 0.96 13.75
N GLY A 297 4.07 0.09 12.80
CA GLY A 297 4.33 0.41 11.39
C GLY A 297 3.25 1.24 10.69
N PRO A 298 1.95 0.91 10.77
CA PRO A 298 0.89 1.67 10.12
C PRO A 298 0.82 3.10 10.66
N PHE A 299 1.00 3.29 11.97
CA PHE A 299 0.95 4.59 12.62
C PHE A 299 2.17 5.43 12.26
N VAL A 300 3.37 4.85 12.32
CA VAL A 300 4.62 5.53 11.97
C VAL A 300 4.66 5.85 10.47
N GLY A 301 4.29 4.91 9.61
CA GLY A 301 4.25 5.08 8.16
C GLY A 301 3.26 6.17 7.74
N ARG A 302 2.11 6.24 8.41
CA ARG A 302 1.15 7.33 8.18
C ARG A 302 1.65 8.68 8.71
N ALA A 303 2.30 8.70 9.87
CA ALA A 303 2.93 9.91 10.39
C ALA A 303 4.04 10.39 9.44
N PHE A 304 4.78 9.47 8.82
CA PHE A 304 5.80 9.77 7.81
C PHE A 304 5.16 10.42 6.57
N ASP A 305 4.07 9.85 6.06
CA ASP A 305 3.37 10.39 4.90
C ASP A 305 2.81 11.81 5.15
N ASN A 306 2.37 12.11 6.38
CA ASN A 306 1.78 13.41 6.76
C ASN A 306 2.80 14.49 7.17
N PHE A 307 3.85 14.11 7.90
CA PHE A 307 4.78 15.05 8.55
C PHE A 307 6.22 14.94 8.04
N GLY A 308 6.52 13.95 7.21
CA GLY A 308 7.86 13.65 6.74
C GLY A 308 8.74 12.95 7.79
N PRO A 309 10.04 12.75 7.48
CA PRO A 309 10.95 11.97 8.33
C PRO A 309 11.42 12.67 9.59
N HIS A 310 11.59 14.00 9.57
CA HIS A 310 12.39 14.71 10.58
C HIS A 310 11.87 14.55 12.01
N TYR A 311 10.57 14.74 12.22
CA TYR A 311 9.97 14.60 13.54
C TYR A 311 10.08 13.16 14.06
N LEU A 312 9.86 12.17 13.18
CA LEU A 312 9.94 10.75 13.54
C LEU A 312 11.36 10.31 13.88
N LEU A 313 12.35 10.71 13.08
CA LEU A 313 13.74 10.38 13.35
C LEU A 313 14.22 11.00 14.67
N PHE A 314 13.84 12.25 14.94
CA PHE A 314 14.21 12.94 16.18
C PHE A 314 13.56 12.29 17.41
N THR A 315 12.25 12.12 17.42
CA THR A 315 11.54 11.50 18.55
C THR A 315 11.94 10.03 18.72
N GLY A 316 12.12 9.30 17.62
CA GLY A 316 12.59 7.93 17.62
C GLY A 316 13.97 7.77 18.23
N THR A 317 14.88 8.72 17.93
CA THR A 317 16.22 8.73 18.51
C THR A 317 16.19 8.90 20.03
N LEU A 318 15.39 9.86 20.52
CA LEU A 318 15.26 10.10 21.95
C LEU A 318 14.65 8.90 22.66
N LEU A 319 13.56 8.34 22.15
CA LEU A 319 12.89 7.18 22.74
C LEU A 319 13.78 5.94 22.75
N HIS A 320 14.49 5.68 21.64
CA HIS A 320 15.35 4.50 21.54
C HIS A 320 16.50 4.57 22.56
N VAL A 321 17.24 5.68 22.59
CA VAL A 321 18.35 5.87 23.51
C VAL A 321 17.88 5.92 24.96
N PHE A 322 16.76 6.61 25.24
CA PHE A 322 16.17 6.64 26.58
C PHE A 322 15.80 5.23 27.07
N GLY A 323 15.15 4.42 26.23
CA GLY A 323 14.82 3.03 26.56
C GLY A 323 16.06 2.21 26.91
N LEU A 324 17.17 2.36 26.17
CA LEU A 324 18.42 1.65 26.48
C LEU A 324 19.09 2.16 27.77
N MET A 325 19.05 3.47 28.01
CA MET A 325 19.57 4.06 29.25
C MET A 325 18.76 3.59 30.47
N MET A 326 17.43 3.53 30.37
CA MET A 326 16.58 3.00 31.43
C MET A 326 16.83 1.50 31.65
N ALA A 327 16.99 0.73 30.58
CA ALA A 327 17.35 -0.67 30.67
C ALA A 327 18.68 -0.89 31.42
N SER A 328 19.63 0.05 31.32
CA SER A 328 20.93 -0.04 32.01
C SER A 328 20.85 0.00 33.54
N ILE A 329 19.74 0.50 34.09
CA ILE A 329 19.50 0.61 35.54
C ILE A 329 18.37 -0.31 36.02
N SER A 330 17.78 -1.10 35.12
CA SER A 330 16.69 -2.02 35.44
C SER A 330 17.17 -3.22 36.25
N SER A 331 16.39 -3.59 37.26
CA SER A 331 16.54 -4.78 38.08
C SER A 331 15.30 -5.67 38.10
N GLU A 332 14.12 -5.12 37.80
CA GLU A 332 12.84 -5.84 37.89
C GLU A 332 12.26 -6.12 36.49
N TYR A 333 11.49 -7.21 36.36
CA TYR A 333 10.93 -7.67 35.08
C TYR A 333 10.13 -6.60 34.33
N TYR A 334 9.22 -5.90 35.00
CA TYR A 334 8.42 -4.85 34.35
C TYR A 334 9.29 -3.68 33.86
N GLN A 335 10.42 -3.40 34.50
CA GLN A 335 11.34 -2.33 34.09
C GLN A 335 11.98 -2.69 32.74
N PHE A 336 12.38 -3.95 32.55
CA PHE A 336 12.87 -4.43 31.24
C PHE A 336 11.77 -4.43 30.17
N ILE A 337 10.53 -4.79 30.53
CA ILE A 337 9.39 -4.71 29.60
C ILE A 337 9.15 -3.28 29.13
N LEU A 338 9.06 -2.31 30.05
CA LEU A 338 8.82 -0.90 29.70
C LEU A 338 9.98 -0.31 28.88
N SER A 339 11.22 -0.59 29.28
CA SER A 339 12.41 0.02 28.67
C SER A 339 12.83 -0.64 27.36
N GLN A 340 13.02 -1.97 27.35
CA GLN A 340 13.54 -2.73 26.21
C GLN A 340 12.47 -3.33 25.30
N ALA A 341 11.28 -3.66 25.82
CA ALA A 341 10.24 -4.29 25.01
C ALA A 341 9.22 -3.30 24.42
N ILE A 342 9.09 -2.10 24.99
CA ILE A 342 8.11 -1.09 24.54
C ILE A 342 8.79 0.20 24.10
N CYS A 343 9.50 0.90 25.01
CA CYS A 343 10.03 2.24 24.74
C CYS A 343 11.10 2.23 23.65
N SER A 344 12.14 1.41 23.82
CA SER A 344 13.24 1.31 22.84
C SER A 344 12.77 0.84 21.45
N PRO A 345 11.91 -0.19 21.32
CA PRO A 345 11.41 -0.65 20.02
C PRO A 345 10.47 0.33 19.33
N LEU A 346 9.67 1.11 20.08
CA LEU A 346 8.87 2.20 19.52
C LEU A 346 9.79 3.27 18.90
N GLY A 347 10.87 3.63 19.59
CA GLY A 347 11.88 4.53 19.05
C GLY A 347 12.58 3.96 17.81
N ALA A 348 12.96 2.68 17.87
CA ALA A 348 13.57 1.98 16.74
C ALA A 348 12.65 1.91 15.52
N ALA A 349 11.34 1.71 15.71
CA ALA A 349 10.34 1.74 14.64
C ALA A 349 10.27 3.12 13.97
N MET A 350 10.25 4.19 14.76
CA MET A 350 10.25 5.58 14.26
C MET A 350 11.54 5.94 13.50
N VAL A 351 12.62 5.17 13.65
CA VAL A 351 13.83 5.29 12.83
C VAL A 351 13.77 4.39 11.59
N LEU A 352 13.31 3.14 11.77
CA LEU A 352 13.27 2.09 10.76
C LEU A 352 12.43 2.47 9.54
N TYR A 353 11.15 2.82 9.76
CA TYR A 353 10.23 3.06 8.65
C TYR A 353 10.62 4.27 7.80
N PRO A 354 10.94 5.46 8.39
CA PRO A 354 11.41 6.59 7.60
C PRO A 354 12.72 6.32 6.87
N SER A 355 13.61 5.50 7.43
CA SER A 355 14.88 5.12 6.78
C SER A 355 14.63 4.38 5.47
N PHE A 356 13.72 3.39 5.46
CA PHE A 356 13.33 2.70 4.24
C PHE A 356 12.56 3.61 3.27
N SER A 357 11.53 4.29 3.76
CA SER A 357 10.65 5.11 2.92
C SER A 357 11.38 6.28 2.28
N CYS A 358 12.34 6.92 2.96
CA CYS A 358 13.13 7.99 2.34
C CYS A 358 13.92 7.45 1.14
N VAL A 359 14.61 6.32 1.28
CA VAL A 359 15.44 5.73 0.21
C VAL A 359 14.61 5.45 -1.05
N THR A 360 13.36 4.96 -0.90
CA THR A 360 12.49 4.71 -2.07
C THR A 360 12.08 5.98 -2.83
N THR A 361 12.10 7.14 -2.18
CA THR A 361 11.81 8.43 -2.84
C THR A 361 12.95 8.96 -3.71
N TRP A 362 14.19 8.50 -3.49
CA TRP A 362 15.38 8.94 -4.24
C TRP A 362 15.75 8.03 -5.41
N PHE A 363 15.37 6.75 -5.34
CA PHE A 363 15.78 5.73 -6.31
C PHE A 363 14.56 5.05 -6.95
N ARG A 364 14.65 4.84 -8.28
CA ARG A 364 13.67 4.07 -9.07
C ARG A 364 14.37 2.93 -9.81
N GLN A 365 15.40 3.23 -10.60
CA GLN A 365 16.16 2.21 -11.35
C GLN A 365 17.12 1.41 -10.47
N LYS A 366 17.71 2.03 -9.45
CA LYS A 366 18.65 1.37 -8.50
C LYS A 366 18.01 1.15 -7.12
N ARG A 367 16.68 1.03 -7.09
CA ARG A 367 15.91 1.05 -5.84
C ARG A 367 16.21 -0.17 -4.99
N ALA A 368 16.23 -1.37 -5.58
CA ALA A 368 16.47 -2.59 -4.84
C ALA A 368 17.92 -2.67 -4.32
N LEU A 369 18.91 -2.20 -5.09
CA LEU A 369 20.29 -2.06 -4.61
C LEU A 369 20.40 -1.08 -3.44
N ALA A 370 19.82 0.12 -3.56
CA ALA A 370 19.88 1.14 -2.50
C ALA A 370 19.21 0.65 -1.20
N LEU A 371 18.06 -0.02 -1.31
CA LEU A 371 17.39 -0.68 -0.19
C LEU A 371 18.20 -1.86 0.36
N GLY A 372 18.88 -2.62 -0.50
CA GLY A 372 19.77 -3.72 -0.10
C GLY A 372 20.97 -3.26 0.71
N ILE A 373 21.64 -2.19 0.26
CA ILE A 373 22.71 -1.53 1.01
C ILE A 373 22.17 -1.03 2.34
N THR A 374 21.06 -0.29 2.33
CA THR A 374 20.39 0.20 3.56
C THR A 374 20.12 -0.95 4.54
N ALA A 375 19.49 -2.02 4.06
CA ALA A 375 19.14 -3.21 4.83
C ALA A 375 20.36 -3.91 5.44
N SER A 376 21.49 -3.93 4.74
CA SER A 376 22.73 -4.55 5.23
C SER A 376 23.27 -3.92 6.53
N GLY A 377 22.87 -2.69 6.86
CA GLY A 377 23.22 -2.05 8.13
C GLY A 377 22.77 -2.85 9.34
N SER A 378 21.57 -3.43 9.30
CA SER A 378 21.08 -4.29 10.38
C SER A 378 21.80 -5.63 10.50
N SER A 379 22.29 -6.18 9.38
CA SER A 379 23.16 -7.37 9.40
C SER A 379 24.48 -7.05 10.07
N LEU A 380 25.10 -5.93 9.71
CA LEU A 380 26.35 -5.50 10.33
C LEU A 380 26.15 -5.20 11.83
N GLY A 381 25.04 -4.56 12.21
CA GLY A 381 24.67 -4.34 13.61
C GLY A 381 24.46 -5.65 14.37
N GLY A 382 23.73 -6.59 13.79
CA GLY A 382 23.51 -7.92 14.36
C GLY A 382 24.77 -8.79 14.46
N THR A 383 25.83 -8.48 13.70
CA THR A 383 27.14 -9.13 13.85
C THR A 383 27.99 -8.42 14.90
N ILE A 384 28.07 -7.09 14.89
CA ILE A 384 28.99 -6.33 15.75
C ILE A 384 28.45 -6.20 17.19
N LEU A 385 27.18 -5.86 17.36
CA LEU A 385 26.61 -5.52 18.68
C LEU A 385 26.66 -6.69 19.67
N PRO A 386 26.30 -7.94 19.30
CA PRO A 386 26.44 -9.08 20.20
C PRO A 386 27.88 -9.33 20.64
N ILE A 387 28.87 -9.12 19.76
CA ILE A 387 30.30 -9.26 20.08
C ILE A 387 30.72 -8.20 21.09
N VAL A 388 30.32 -6.94 20.87
CA VAL A 388 30.60 -5.83 21.79
C VAL A 388 29.99 -6.12 23.16
N VAL A 389 28.73 -6.51 23.22
CA VAL A 389 28.01 -6.81 24.47
C VAL A 389 28.69 -7.98 25.22
N ASN A 390 28.92 -9.11 24.55
CA ASN A 390 29.56 -10.28 25.18
C ASN A 390 30.97 -10.00 25.70
N ARG A 391 31.74 -9.12 25.05
CA ARG A 391 33.09 -8.76 25.49
C ARG A 391 33.11 -7.71 26.61
N LEU A 392 32.11 -6.82 26.65
CA LEU A 392 32.05 -5.73 27.64
C LEU A 392 31.38 -6.15 28.94
N ILE A 393 30.33 -6.98 28.90
CA ILE A 393 29.62 -7.41 30.12
C ILE A 393 30.58 -7.95 31.20
N PRO A 394 31.53 -8.87 30.89
CA PRO A 394 32.46 -9.39 31.90
C PRO A 394 33.49 -8.37 32.40
N ARG A 395 33.74 -7.29 31.65
CA ARG A 395 34.80 -6.30 31.95
C ARG A 395 34.30 -5.10 32.73
N ILE A 396 33.12 -4.59 32.36
CA ILE A 396 32.57 -3.32 32.90
C ILE A 396 31.16 -3.48 33.47
N GLY A 397 30.61 -4.70 33.45
CA GLY A 397 29.27 -5.00 33.94
C GLY A 397 28.15 -4.62 32.96
N PHE A 398 26.94 -5.09 33.24
CA PHE A 398 25.77 -4.91 32.39
C PHE A 398 25.38 -3.43 32.21
N GLY A 399 25.24 -2.68 33.31
CA GLY A 399 24.76 -1.29 33.25
C GLY A 399 25.66 -0.39 32.39
N TRP A 400 26.98 -0.44 32.59
CA TRP A 400 27.90 0.35 31.75
C TRP A 400 27.98 -0.16 30.31
N THR A 401 27.88 -1.47 30.08
CA THR A 401 27.80 -2.03 28.72
C THR A 401 26.61 -1.46 27.95
N MET A 402 25.43 -1.46 28.58
CA MET A 402 24.21 -0.89 28.00
C MET A 402 24.35 0.60 27.69
N ARG A 403 24.98 1.38 28.57
CA ARG A 403 25.25 2.83 28.34
C ARG A 403 26.21 3.05 27.19
N VAL A 404 27.30 2.28 27.11
CA VAL A 404 28.26 2.35 25.99
C VAL A 404 27.56 2.07 24.66
N CYS A 405 26.71 1.04 24.61
CA CYS A 405 25.88 0.76 23.45
C CYS A 405 24.94 1.95 23.15
N ALA A 406 24.23 2.49 24.14
CA ALA A 406 23.32 3.61 23.94
C ALA A 406 24.03 4.86 23.39
N PHE A 407 25.24 5.19 23.87
CA PHE A 407 26.05 6.30 23.35
C PHE A 407 26.54 6.06 21.92
N LEU A 408 26.99 4.84 21.62
CA LEU A 408 27.39 4.46 20.26
C LEU A 408 26.21 4.59 19.28
N LEU A 409 25.05 4.06 19.66
CA LEU A 409 23.85 4.10 18.84
C LEU A 409 23.34 5.55 18.68
N PHE A 410 23.42 6.38 19.73
CA PHE A 410 23.11 7.81 19.64
C PHE A 410 23.99 8.52 18.60
N GLY A 411 25.31 8.28 18.61
CA GLY A 411 26.22 8.86 17.62
C GLY A 411 25.86 8.49 16.18
N LEU A 412 25.49 7.23 15.95
CA LEU A 412 25.01 6.76 14.64
C LEU A 412 23.66 7.39 14.25
N LEU A 413 22.73 7.51 15.21
CA LEU A 413 21.43 8.15 15.00
C LEU A 413 21.56 9.65 14.70
N VAL A 414 22.56 10.35 15.24
CA VAL A 414 22.86 11.74 14.85
C VAL A 414 23.18 11.81 13.35
N VAL A 415 24.01 10.89 12.84
CA VAL A 415 24.29 10.81 11.40
C VAL A 415 23.01 10.54 10.61
N THR A 416 22.17 9.61 11.06
CA THR A 416 20.87 9.32 10.44
C THR A 416 19.98 10.56 10.37
N ASN A 417 19.84 11.32 11.46
CA ASN A 417 19.01 12.53 11.51
C ASN A 417 19.50 13.64 10.55
N LEU A 418 20.81 13.79 10.39
CA LEU A 418 21.40 14.83 9.54
C LEU A 418 21.27 14.50 8.04
N THR A 419 21.30 13.22 7.70
CA THR A 419 21.43 12.74 6.32
C THR A 419 20.12 12.23 5.72
N VAL A 420 19.27 11.54 6.49
CA VAL A 420 18.02 10.97 5.98
C VAL A 420 16.96 12.05 5.73
N ARG A 421 16.52 12.16 4.49
CA ARG A 421 15.53 13.16 4.03
C ARG A 421 14.63 12.56 2.95
N SER A 422 13.37 12.94 2.93
CA SER A 422 12.44 12.58 1.85
C SER A 422 12.59 13.57 0.69
N ARG A 423 12.55 13.09 -0.55
CA ARG A 423 12.47 13.96 -1.74
C ARG A 423 11.04 14.45 -1.98
N ILE A 424 10.06 13.66 -1.58
CA ILE A 424 8.64 13.95 -1.77
C ILE A 424 8.15 14.76 -0.57
N ALA A 425 7.49 15.88 -0.85
CA ALA A 425 6.88 16.71 0.17
C ALA A 425 5.72 15.95 0.85
N PRO A 426 5.59 16.03 2.18
CA PRO A 426 4.46 15.42 2.89
C PRO A 426 3.13 15.99 2.39
N GLN A 427 2.13 15.13 2.20
CA GLN A 427 0.78 15.53 1.79
C GLN A 427 -0.21 15.11 2.89
N PRO A 428 -1.06 16.02 3.40
CA PRO A 428 -2.05 15.67 4.42
C PRO A 428 -3.01 14.60 3.90
N LYS A 429 -3.13 13.48 4.62
CA LYS A 429 -4.03 12.37 4.27
C LYS A 429 -5.21 12.26 5.23
N GLU A 430 -6.39 11.93 4.67
CA GLU A 430 -7.65 11.77 5.41
C GLU A 430 -7.57 10.77 6.56
N ALA A 431 -7.82 11.24 7.79
CA ALA A 431 -7.80 10.41 9.00
C ALA A 431 -9.00 9.46 9.06
N GLY A 432 -8.75 8.20 9.43
CA GLY A 432 -9.83 7.22 9.68
C GLY A 432 -9.34 5.77 9.63
N ILE A 433 -10.04 4.86 10.31
CA ILE A 433 -9.65 3.45 10.37
C ILE A 433 -9.69 2.78 8.99
N VAL A 434 -10.60 3.26 8.13
CA VAL A 434 -10.78 2.83 6.74
C VAL A 434 -9.50 3.01 5.92
N ALA A 435 -8.71 4.05 6.21
CA ALA A 435 -7.45 4.30 5.50
C ALA A 435 -6.40 3.21 5.76
N TYR A 436 -6.42 2.55 6.92
CA TYR A 436 -5.54 1.42 7.22
C TYR A 436 -6.00 0.11 6.56
N LEU A 437 -7.29 0.00 6.25
CA LEU A 437 -7.89 -1.17 5.59
C LEU A 437 -7.90 -1.04 4.06
N ARG A 438 -7.88 0.20 3.54
CA ARG A 438 -7.86 0.50 2.09
C ARG A 438 -6.80 -0.28 1.30
N PRO A 439 -5.56 -0.51 1.78
CA PRO A 439 -4.58 -1.31 1.04
C PRO A 439 -5.07 -2.72 0.70
N PHE A 440 -5.93 -3.32 1.53
CA PHE A 440 -6.45 -4.67 1.33
C PHE A 440 -7.58 -4.78 0.29
N THR A 441 -8.01 -3.67 -0.33
CA THR A 441 -8.93 -3.74 -1.47
C THR A 441 -8.24 -4.19 -2.76
N SER A 442 -6.91 -4.11 -2.81
CA SER A 442 -6.11 -4.57 -3.95
C SER A 442 -5.68 -6.02 -3.75
N LEU A 443 -6.11 -6.92 -4.64
CA LEU A 443 -5.72 -8.33 -4.57
C LEU A 443 -4.19 -8.52 -4.65
N SER A 444 -3.48 -7.70 -5.42
CA SER A 444 -2.00 -7.71 -5.46
C SER A 444 -1.39 -7.45 -4.09
N PHE A 445 -1.95 -6.51 -3.34
CA PHE A 445 -1.48 -6.19 -1.98
C PHE A 445 -1.85 -7.28 -0.98
N VAL A 446 -3.05 -7.86 -1.08
CA VAL A 446 -3.48 -8.99 -0.24
C VAL A 446 -2.56 -10.19 -0.44
N LEU A 447 -2.33 -10.62 -1.69
CA LEU A 447 -1.47 -11.76 -2.00
C LEU A 447 -0.03 -11.52 -1.54
N THR A 448 0.53 -10.32 -1.79
CA THR A 448 1.89 -9.96 -1.36
C THR A 448 2.01 -9.92 0.17
N SER A 449 0.99 -9.42 0.87
CA SER A 449 0.97 -9.35 2.34
C SER A 449 0.84 -10.74 2.97
N LEU A 450 -0.02 -11.60 2.43
CA LEU A 450 -0.15 -13.00 2.87
C LEU A 450 1.15 -13.77 2.62
N ALA A 451 1.78 -13.59 1.45
CA ALA A 451 3.08 -14.18 1.15
C ALA A 451 4.13 -13.75 2.18
N GLY A 452 4.19 -12.44 2.47
CA GLY A 452 5.08 -11.87 3.48
C GLY A 452 4.82 -12.42 4.88
N PHE A 453 3.56 -12.61 5.27
CA PHE A 453 3.16 -13.16 6.56
C PHE A 453 3.66 -14.60 6.76
N PHE A 454 3.30 -15.51 5.86
CA PHE A 454 3.69 -16.92 5.97
C PHE A 454 5.21 -17.10 5.88
N TYR A 455 5.86 -16.33 5.00
CA TYR A 455 7.31 -16.35 4.90
C TYR A 455 7.98 -15.85 6.19
N SER A 456 7.49 -14.76 6.80
CA SER A 456 8.01 -14.26 8.07
C SER A 456 7.83 -15.26 9.21
N MET A 457 6.68 -15.92 9.26
CA MET A 457 6.39 -16.93 10.28
C MET A 457 7.40 -18.07 10.24
N GLY A 458 7.73 -18.56 9.03
CA GLY A 458 8.76 -19.58 8.84
C GLY A 458 10.19 -19.05 9.02
N MET A 459 10.44 -17.77 8.72
CA MET A 459 11.79 -17.17 8.82
C MET A 459 12.22 -16.93 10.26
N PHE A 460 11.35 -16.42 11.13
CA PHE A 460 11.75 -16.05 12.49
C PHE A 460 12.09 -17.27 13.36
N ILE A 461 11.50 -18.43 13.07
CA ILE A 461 11.75 -19.68 13.80
C ILE A 461 13.24 -20.07 13.84
N PRO A 462 13.92 -20.33 12.71
CA PRO A 462 15.34 -20.66 12.74
C PRO A 462 16.17 -19.52 13.35
N ILE A 463 15.81 -18.25 13.14
CA ILE A 463 16.55 -17.13 13.75
C ILE A 463 16.51 -17.22 15.28
N THR A 464 15.35 -17.51 15.86
CA THR A 464 15.16 -17.65 17.31
C THR A 464 15.84 -18.89 17.87
N PHE A 465 15.72 -20.04 17.21
CA PHE A 465 16.10 -21.35 17.75
C PHE A 465 17.46 -21.88 17.24
N MET A 466 18.19 -21.12 16.40
CA MET A 466 19.45 -21.56 15.80
C MET A 466 20.54 -21.84 16.83
N VAL A 467 20.64 -21.02 17.89
CA VAL A 467 21.65 -21.22 18.95
C VAL A 467 21.35 -22.50 19.72
N THR A 468 20.12 -22.66 20.21
CA THR A 468 19.71 -23.83 21.00
C THR A 468 19.74 -25.12 20.19
N TYR A 469 19.45 -25.05 18.90
CA TYR A 469 19.62 -26.19 17.99
C TYR A 469 21.11 -26.52 17.79
N GLY A 470 21.98 -25.52 17.67
CA GLY A 470 23.42 -25.69 17.59
C GLY A 470 23.98 -26.44 18.80
N GLU A 471 23.54 -26.08 20.00
CA GLU A 471 23.89 -26.76 21.25
C GLU A 471 23.33 -28.20 21.27
N HIS A 472 22.08 -28.39 20.82
CA HIS A 472 21.45 -29.71 20.72
C HIS A 472 22.23 -30.68 19.82
N VAL A 473 22.84 -30.20 18.73
CA VAL A 473 23.69 -31.03 17.85
C VAL A 473 25.15 -31.15 18.34
N GLY A 474 25.49 -30.60 19.51
CA GLY A 474 26.78 -30.77 20.16
C GLY A 474 27.79 -29.63 19.98
N LEU A 475 27.41 -28.49 19.38
CA LEU A 475 28.30 -27.34 19.29
C LEU A 475 28.56 -26.76 20.69
N SER A 476 29.81 -26.34 20.94
CA SER A 476 30.12 -25.54 22.13
C SER A 476 29.27 -24.27 22.17
N ASN A 477 28.91 -23.79 23.37
CA ASN A 477 28.12 -22.56 23.56
C ASN A 477 28.70 -21.35 22.80
N ASN A 478 30.03 -21.25 22.73
CA ASN A 478 30.71 -20.21 21.95
C ASN A 478 30.42 -20.33 20.45
N MET A 479 30.52 -21.54 19.90
CA MET A 479 30.28 -21.77 18.46
C MET A 479 28.80 -21.66 18.11
N ALA A 480 27.90 -22.13 18.98
CA ALA A 480 26.46 -21.95 18.83
C ALA A 480 26.09 -20.45 18.79
N GLY A 481 26.68 -19.62 19.65
CA GLY A 481 26.55 -18.17 19.58
C GLY A 481 27.11 -17.55 18.28
N TYR A 482 28.20 -18.09 17.73
CA TYR A 482 28.73 -17.64 16.43
C TYR A 482 27.82 -17.96 15.24
N LEU A 483 26.90 -18.93 15.33
CA LEU A 483 25.93 -19.21 14.26
C LEU A 483 25.11 -17.95 13.91
N VAL A 484 24.72 -17.15 14.91
CA VAL A 484 24.02 -15.87 14.71
C VAL A 484 24.89 -14.88 13.94
N SER A 485 26.19 -14.83 14.26
CA SER A 485 27.14 -13.96 13.57
C SER A 485 27.36 -14.40 12.12
N ILE A 486 27.46 -15.71 11.86
CA ILE A 486 27.58 -16.31 10.52
C ILE A 486 26.33 -16.01 9.70
N PHE A 487 25.14 -16.22 10.27
CA PHE A 487 23.86 -15.90 9.67
C PHE A 487 23.76 -14.42 9.29
N ASN A 488 24.11 -13.52 10.20
CA ASN A 488 24.04 -12.08 9.94
C ASN A 488 25.04 -11.64 8.86
N ALA A 489 26.26 -12.19 8.87
CA ALA A 489 27.28 -11.90 7.86
C ALA A 489 26.83 -12.33 6.45
N SER A 490 26.32 -13.55 6.30
CA SER A 490 25.80 -14.02 5.02
C SER A 490 24.52 -13.29 4.61
N SER A 491 23.68 -12.91 5.56
CA SER A 491 22.50 -12.05 5.33
C SER A 491 22.87 -10.68 4.78
N GLY A 492 23.98 -10.08 5.24
CA GLY A 492 24.48 -8.83 4.68
C GLY A 492 24.75 -8.94 3.18
N ILE A 493 25.41 -10.01 2.75
CA ILE A 493 25.66 -10.31 1.33
C ILE A 493 24.34 -10.57 0.59
N GLY A 494 23.45 -11.36 1.20
CA GLY A 494 22.11 -11.68 0.69
C GLY A 494 21.17 -10.47 0.56
N ARG A 495 21.47 -9.34 1.21
CA ARG A 495 20.70 -8.10 1.07
C ARG A 495 21.19 -7.26 -0.11
N ILE A 496 22.50 -7.20 -0.34
CA ILE A 496 23.11 -6.33 -1.35
C ILE A 496 23.07 -6.97 -2.73
N LEU A 497 23.61 -8.19 -2.87
CA LEU A 497 23.81 -8.82 -4.17
C LEU A 497 22.47 -9.14 -4.86
N PRO A 498 21.49 -9.78 -4.19
CA PRO A 498 20.15 -9.95 -4.72
C PRO A 498 19.41 -8.64 -5.00
N GLY A 499 19.66 -7.56 -4.25
CA GLY A 499 19.12 -6.22 -4.54
C GLY A 499 19.62 -5.69 -5.89
N TYR A 500 20.91 -5.82 -6.17
CA TYR A 500 21.48 -5.49 -7.50
C TYR A 500 20.89 -6.34 -8.62
N ILE A 501 20.68 -7.64 -8.38
CA ILE A 501 20.09 -8.55 -9.36
C ILE A 501 18.61 -8.17 -9.60
N ALA A 502 17.86 -7.82 -8.55
CA ALA A 502 16.45 -7.44 -8.61
C ALA A 502 16.22 -6.20 -9.47
N ASP A 503 17.12 -5.21 -9.41
CA ASP A 503 17.06 -4.04 -10.29
C ASP A 503 17.15 -4.41 -11.80
N LYS A 504 17.71 -5.58 -12.14
CA LYS A 504 17.81 -6.09 -13.52
C LYS A 504 16.67 -7.01 -13.91
N VAL A 505 16.37 -8.02 -13.07
CA VAL A 505 15.46 -9.12 -13.42
C VAL A 505 14.06 -9.01 -12.81
N GLY A 506 13.82 -8.02 -11.94
CA GLY A 506 12.54 -7.79 -11.25
C GLY A 506 12.54 -8.26 -9.80
N SER A 507 11.91 -7.46 -8.92
CA SER A 507 11.91 -7.67 -7.47
C SER A 507 11.14 -8.93 -7.06
N PHE A 508 10.03 -9.22 -7.75
CA PHE A 508 9.25 -10.43 -7.46
C PHE A 508 10.00 -11.71 -7.86
N ASN A 509 10.72 -11.71 -8.99
CA ASN A 509 11.45 -12.89 -9.47
C ASN A 509 12.56 -13.28 -8.50
N VAL A 510 13.32 -12.29 -8.01
CA VAL A 510 14.37 -12.53 -7.01
C VAL A 510 13.77 -12.96 -5.68
N SER A 511 12.64 -12.39 -5.27
CA SER A 511 11.95 -12.79 -4.03
C SER A 511 11.47 -14.24 -4.07
N ILE A 512 10.90 -14.68 -5.19
CA ILE A 512 10.48 -16.09 -5.38
C ILE A 512 11.69 -17.03 -5.34
N ALA A 513 12.78 -16.68 -6.04
CA ALA A 513 14.00 -17.49 -6.05
C ALA A 513 14.59 -17.63 -4.64
N ALA A 514 14.72 -16.52 -3.91
CA ALA A 514 15.22 -16.52 -2.54
C ALA A 514 14.28 -17.25 -1.57
N ALA A 515 12.96 -17.11 -1.74
CA ALA A 515 11.99 -17.80 -0.92
C ALA A 515 12.05 -19.33 -1.15
N THR A 516 12.14 -19.75 -2.42
CA THR A 516 12.34 -21.16 -2.80
C THR A 516 13.61 -21.73 -2.19
N LEU A 517 14.75 -21.02 -2.31
CA LEU A 517 16.01 -21.44 -1.70
C LEU A 517 15.90 -21.55 -0.18
N SER A 518 15.22 -20.61 0.47
CA SER A 518 14.99 -20.64 1.92
C SER A 518 14.18 -21.88 2.33
N THR A 519 13.12 -22.21 1.58
CA THR A 519 12.32 -23.43 1.81
C THR A 519 13.15 -24.69 1.60
N ILE A 520 14.00 -24.74 0.56
CA ILE A 520 14.90 -25.87 0.30
C ILE A 520 15.90 -26.03 1.44
N PHE A 521 16.57 -24.96 1.88
CA PHE A 521 17.51 -25.04 3.00
C PHE A 521 16.82 -25.45 4.30
N MET A 522 15.57 -25.06 4.52
CA MET A 522 14.77 -25.49 5.66
C MET A 522 14.50 -27.00 5.63
N LEU A 523 13.96 -27.51 4.52
CA LEU A 523 13.45 -28.87 4.41
C LEU A 523 14.49 -29.92 4.03
N ALA A 524 15.51 -29.54 3.25
CA ALA A 524 16.51 -30.44 2.70
C ALA A 524 17.88 -30.35 3.40
N LEU A 525 18.14 -29.29 4.17
CA LEU A 525 19.41 -29.12 4.89
C LEU A 525 19.21 -29.11 6.42
N TRP A 526 18.31 -28.29 6.96
CA TRP A 526 18.14 -28.20 8.41
C TRP A 526 17.35 -29.37 9.00
N LEU A 527 16.22 -29.73 8.40
CA LEU A 527 15.37 -30.82 8.86
C LEU A 527 16.10 -32.19 8.93
N PRO A 528 16.85 -32.64 7.90
CA PRO A 528 17.65 -33.87 8.00
C PRO A 528 19.04 -33.66 8.62
N GLY A 529 19.43 -32.41 8.89
CA GLY A 529 20.72 -32.07 9.45
C GLY A 529 20.80 -32.48 10.92
N HIS A 530 21.84 -33.23 11.29
CA HIS A 530 22.10 -33.64 12.68
C HIS A 530 23.59 -33.51 13.04
N SER A 531 24.35 -32.68 12.32
CA SER A 531 25.79 -32.51 12.49
C SER A 531 26.21 -31.05 12.67
N HIS A 532 27.39 -30.83 13.24
CA HIS A 532 27.99 -29.50 13.37
C HIS A 532 28.10 -28.77 12.03
N GLU A 533 28.54 -29.47 10.98
CA GLU A 533 28.73 -28.92 9.65
C GLU A 533 27.39 -28.50 9.04
N SER A 534 26.34 -29.30 9.23
CA SER A 534 24.99 -29.00 8.73
C SER A 534 24.40 -27.75 9.39
N ALA A 535 24.62 -27.55 10.70
CA ALA A 535 24.17 -26.36 11.42
C ALA A 535 24.88 -25.08 10.93
N ILE A 536 26.20 -25.15 10.72
CA ILE A 536 27.00 -24.03 10.20
C ILE A 536 26.62 -23.69 8.76
N ALA A 537 26.51 -24.72 7.90
CA ALA A 537 26.11 -24.56 6.50
C ALA A 537 24.70 -23.96 6.39
N PHE A 538 23.77 -24.44 7.21
CA PHE A 538 22.41 -23.90 7.27
C PHE A 538 22.41 -22.42 7.68
N ALA A 539 23.11 -22.05 8.76
CA ALA A 539 23.20 -20.66 9.20
C ALA A 539 23.70 -19.73 8.08
N ALA A 540 24.74 -20.14 7.35
CA ALA A 540 25.29 -19.37 6.23
C ALA A 540 24.31 -19.27 5.05
N LEU A 541 23.81 -20.40 4.53
CA LEU A 541 22.98 -20.45 3.34
C LEU A 541 21.60 -19.82 3.57
N PHE A 542 20.98 -20.11 4.71
CA PHE A 542 19.70 -19.53 5.11
C PHE A 542 19.83 -18.04 5.39
N GLY A 543 20.95 -17.58 5.97
CA GLY A 543 21.22 -16.15 6.15
C GLY A 543 21.24 -15.40 4.83
N PHE A 544 21.90 -15.93 3.80
CA PHE A 544 21.91 -15.34 2.46
C PHE A 544 20.49 -15.25 1.85
N SER A 545 19.73 -16.33 1.86
CA SER A 545 18.40 -16.36 1.22
C SER A 545 17.36 -15.54 1.99
N SER A 546 17.35 -15.59 3.32
CA SER A 546 16.46 -14.78 4.17
C SER A 546 16.80 -13.29 4.15
N GLY A 547 18.08 -12.93 4.03
CA GLY A 547 18.53 -11.56 3.86
C GLY A 547 17.91 -10.90 2.63
N THR A 548 17.79 -11.65 1.54
CA THR A 548 17.18 -11.18 0.28
C THR A 548 15.77 -10.66 0.50
N TYR A 549 14.94 -11.40 1.23
CA TYR A 549 13.56 -11.00 1.54
C TYR A 549 13.50 -9.67 2.29
N THR A 550 14.32 -9.51 3.32
CA THR A 550 14.28 -8.31 4.18
C THR A 550 14.64 -7.04 3.39
N ALA A 551 15.55 -7.15 2.41
CA ALA A 551 15.94 -6.04 1.54
C ALA A 551 14.89 -5.70 0.47
N ILE A 552 14.26 -6.72 -0.12
CA ILE A 552 13.36 -6.54 -1.28
C ILE A 552 11.92 -6.26 -0.86
N SER A 553 11.50 -6.65 0.34
CA SER A 553 10.13 -6.46 0.83
C SER A 553 9.60 -5.01 0.68
N PRO A 554 10.33 -3.94 1.08
CA PRO A 554 9.89 -2.57 0.81
C PRO A 554 9.79 -2.24 -0.69
N ALA A 555 10.66 -2.82 -1.52
CA ALA A 555 10.62 -2.63 -2.97
C ALA A 555 9.36 -3.25 -3.57
N LEU A 556 8.96 -4.46 -3.16
CA LEU A 556 7.72 -5.11 -3.61
C LEU A 556 6.50 -4.24 -3.35
N VAL A 557 6.40 -3.68 -2.13
CA VAL A 557 5.31 -2.77 -1.77
C VAL A 557 5.34 -1.53 -2.65
N ALA A 558 6.51 -0.95 -2.88
CA ALA A 558 6.67 0.23 -3.74
C ALA A 558 6.36 -0.03 -5.23
N HIS A 559 6.43 -1.29 -5.70
CA HIS A 559 6.04 -1.66 -7.07
C HIS A 559 4.52 -1.77 -7.25
N ILE A 560 3.81 -2.21 -6.22
CA ILE A 560 2.34 -2.40 -6.24
C ILE A 560 1.55 -1.23 -5.66
N SER A 561 2.25 -0.15 -5.32
CA SER A 561 1.70 1.02 -4.62
C SER A 561 2.09 2.33 -5.29
N ASN A 562 1.22 3.33 -5.16
CA ASN A 562 1.57 4.71 -5.51
C ASN A 562 2.62 5.23 -4.52
N LEU A 563 3.57 6.04 -5.03
CA LEU A 563 4.70 6.58 -4.25
C LEU A 563 4.26 7.35 -3.00
N GLU A 564 3.14 8.04 -3.10
CA GLU A 564 2.56 8.82 -2.02
C GLU A 564 2.10 7.94 -0.87
N GLU A 565 1.69 6.69 -1.11
CA GLU A 565 1.13 5.76 -0.11
C GLU A 565 2.10 4.69 0.38
N ILE A 566 3.38 4.76 -0.01
CA ILE A 566 4.38 3.74 0.36
C ILE A 566 4.50 3.60 1.88
N GLY A 567 4.55 4.71 2.63
CA GLY A 567 4.69 4.66 4.10
C GLY A 567 3.54 3.91 4.75
N SER A 568 2.30 4.30 4.46
CA SER A 568 1.11 3.60 4.97
C SER A 568 1.04 2.13 4.53
N ARG A 569 1.31 1.80 3.26
CA ARG A 569 1.16 0.42 2.75
C ARG A 569 2.27 -0.50 3.26
N SER A 570 3.50 -0.03 3.34
CA SER A 570 4.60 -0.77 3.98
C SER A 570 4.30 -0.98 5.46
N GLY A 571 3.86 0.06 6.17
CA GLY A 571 3.46 -0.02 7.59
C GLY A 571 2.36 -1.06 7.83
N THR A 572 1.30 -1.06 7.02
CA THR A 572 0.22 -2.06 7.10
C THR A 572 0.71 -3.48 6.87
N MET A 573 1.58 -3.70 5.88
CA MET A 573 2.16 -5.02 5.61
C MET A 573 3.01 -5.51 6.80
N TYR A 574 3.87 -4.65 7.36
CA TYR A 574 4.70 -4.99 8.51
C TYR A 574 3.90 -5.23 9.79
N ALA A 575 2.80 -4.50 10.04
CA ALA A 575 1.90 -4.81 11.14
C ALA A 575 1.24 -6.18 10.99
N PHE A 576 0.88 -6.59 9.78
CA PHE A 576 0.35 -7.93 9.55
C PHE A 576 1.43 -9.00 9.84
N MET A 577 2.69 -8.74 9.46
CA MET A 577 3.84 -9.59 9.77
C MET A 577 4.20 -9.64 11.26
N SER A 578 3.83 -8.64 12.08
CA SER A 578 4.16 -8.61 13.51
C SER A 578 3.54 -9.79 14.27
N VAL A 579 2.35 -10.22 13.85
CA VAL A 579 1.65 -11.36 14.46
C VAL A 579 2.42 -12.66 14.22
N ALA A 580 3.02 -12.82 13.04
CA ALA A 580 3.88 -13.96 12.73
C ALA A 580 5.13 -13.98 13.62
N ALA A 581 5.76 -12.83 13.83
CA ALA A 581 6.92 -12.70 14.72
C ALA A 581 6.56 -13.02 16.19
N LEU A 582 5.41 -12.54 16.66
CA LEU A 582 4.95 -12.76 18.04
C LEU A 582 4.61 -14.23 18.32
N THR A 583 3.93 -14.89 17.38
CA THR A 583 3.44 -16.26 17.56
C THR A 583 4.48 -17.33 17.25
N GLY A 584 5.52 -17.01 16.48
CA GLY A 584 6.56 -17.96 16.07
C GLY A 584 7.30 -18.63 17.23
N SER A 585 7.74 -17.86 18.23
CA SER A 585 8.51 -18.41 19.37
C SER A 585 7.66 -19.33 20.27
N PRO A 586 6.44 -18.96 20.71
CA PRO A 586 5.58 -19.86 21.49
C PRO A 586 5.20 -21.13 20.73
N ILE A 587 4.82 -21.02 19.45
CA ILE A 587 4.51 -22.19 18.61
C ILE A 587 5.74 -23.08 18.52
N GLY A 588 6.92 -22.48 18.32
CA GLY A 588 8.15 -23.23 18.19
C GLY A 588 8.54 -24.00 19.45
N GLY A 589 8.45 -23.35 20.62
CA GLY A 589 8.71 -24.01 21.90
C GLY A 589 7.73 -25.16 22.18
N ALA A 590 6.45 -24.98 21.85
CA ALA A 590 5.44 -26.03 21.98
C ALA A 590 5.71 -27.21 21.04
N LEU A 591 6.16 -26.96 19.81
CA LEU A 591 6.50 -28.01 18.85
C LEU A 591 7.72 -28.83 19.32
N ILE A 592 8.76 -28.18 19.84
CA ILE A 592 9.92 -28.85 20.45
C ILE A 592 9.48 -29.71 21.64
N SER A 593 8.65 -29.16 22.53
CA SER A 593 8.17 -29.87 23.72
C SER A 593 7.34 -31.10 23.34
N SER A 594 6.51 -30.99 22.29
CA SER A 594 5.70 -32.11 21.79
C SER A 594 6.51 -33.18 21.04
N ALA A 595 7.78 -32.91 20.74
CA ALA A 595 8.70 -33.81 20.06
C ALA A 595 9.81 -34.30 21.01
N ASP A 596 9.55 -34.30 22.32
CA ASP A 596 10.47 -34.76 23.36
C ASP A 596 11.84 -34.06 23.32
N GLY A 597 11.85 -32.76 22.99
CA GLY A 597 13.07 -31.96 22.86
C GLY A 597 13.69 -31.97 21.46
N SER A 598 13.19 -32.80 20.54
CA SER A 598 13.62 -32.82 19.15
C SER A 598 13.06 -31.65 18.34
N TYR A 599 13.80 -31.23 17.31
CA TYR A 599 13.48 -30.04 16.51
C TYR A 599 12.69 -30.35 15.24
N TRP A 600 12.49 -31.61 14.86
CA TRP A 600 11.92 -31.95 13.54
C TRP A 600 10.52 -31.37 13.30
N LYS A 601 9.64 -31.33 14.32
CA LYS A 601 8.29 -30.72 14.21
C LYS A 601 8.37 -29.22 13.93
N LEU A 602 9.28 -28.54 14.63
CA LEU A 602 9.56 -27.12 14.45
C LEU A 602 10.06 -26.84 13.03
N GLN A 603 11.06 -27.62 12.59
CA GLN A 603 11.70 -27.48 11.29
C GLN A 603 10.71 -27.74 10.15
N LEU A 604 9.88 -28.78 10.26
CA LEU A 604 8.83 -29.09 9.30
C LEU A 604 7.78 -27.98 9.23
N PHE A 605 7.31 -27.48 10.37
CA PHE A 605 6.37 -26.37 10.43
C PHE A 605 6.94 -25.11 9.75
N ALA A 606 8.18 -24.73 10.10
CA ALA A 606 8.86 -23.58 9.49
C ALA A 606 9.00 -23.73 7.96
N GLY A 607 9.38 -24.92 7.48
CA GLY A 607 9.50 -25.21 6.05
C GLY A 607 8.17 -25.13 5.30
N CYS A 608 7.09 -25.66 5.89
CA CYS A 608 5.75 -25.54 5.33
C CYS A 608 5.28 -24.08 5.26
N MET A 609 5.55 -23.26 6.29
CA MET A 609 5.21 -21.83 6.29
C MET A 609 6.00 -21.06 5.21
N LEU A 610 7.31 -21.32 5.08
CA LEU A 610 8.12 -20.74 3.99
C LEU A 610 7.62 -21.17 2.61
N GLY A 611 7.24 -22.45 2.45
CA GLY A 611 6.66 -22.99 1.22
C GLY A 611 5.33 -22.31 0.86
N ALA A 612 4.43 -22.13 1.83
CA ALA A 612 3.17 -21.41 1.64
C ALA A 612 3.41 -19.95 1.23
N GLY A 613 4.34 -19.26 1.88
CA GLY A 613 4.75 -17.90 1.50
C GLY A 613 5.32 -17.83 0.07
N THR A 614 6.12 -18.81 -0.31
CA THR A 614 6.68 -18.93 -1.68
C THR A 614 5.58 -19.13 -2.72
N ALA A 615 4.63 -20.04 -2.47
CA ALA A 615 3.49 -20.27 -3.36
C ALA A 615 2.63 -19.02 -3.55
N LEU A 616 2.40 -18.26 -2.46
CA LEU A 616 1.66 -17.00 -2.52
C LEU A 616 2.44 -15.90 -3.25
N TYR A 617 3.77 -15.83 -3.15
CA TYR A 617 4.56 -14.93 -3.97
C TYR A 617 4.47 -15.27 -5.47
N VAL A 618 4.47 -16.56 -5.82
CA VAL A 618 4.22 -17.01 -7.20
C VAL A 618 2.82 -16.60 -7.65
N ALA A 619 1.80 -16.78 -6.81
CA ALA A 619 0.43 -16.37 -7.12
C ALA A 619 0.32 -14.84 -7.31
N ALA A 620 0.93 -14.04 -6.44
CA ALA A 620 0.99 -12.58 -6.56
C ALA A 620 1.67 -12.17 -7.88
N ARG A 621 2.80 -12.80 -8.21
CA ARG A 621 3.54 -12.57 -9.45
C ARG A 621 2.69 -12.88 -10.67
N LEU A 622 2.05 -14.04 -10.71
CA LEU A 622 1.19 -14.48 -11.82
C LEU A 622 0.00 -13.54 -12.02
N TYR A 623 -0.60 -13.08 -10.91
CA TYR A 623 -1.69 -12.11 -10.95
C TYR A 623 -1.23 -10.76 -11.54
N ILE A 624 -0.10 -10.23 -11.06
CA ILE A 624 0.41 -8.92 -11.49
C ILE A 624 0.83 -8.91 -12.97
N SER A 625 1.42 -9.99 -13.49
CA SER A 625 1.79 -10.07 -14.92
C SER A 625 0.77 -10.74 -15.83
N LYS A 626 -0.45 -10.97 -15.35
CA LYS A 626 -1.49 -11.65 -16.14
C LYS A 626 -0.99 -13.00 -16.73
N GLY A 627 -0.22 -13.77 -15.95
CA GLY A 627 0.21 -15.14 -16.29
C GLY A 627 1.66 -15.31 -16.78
N ARG A 628 2.48 -14.26 -16.87
CA ARG A 628 3.89 -14.37 -17.34
C ARG A 628 4.89 -14.47 -16.18
N LEU A 629 5.65 -15.55 -16.09
CA LEU A 629 6.59 -15.82 -14.97
C LEU A 629 7.89 -14.99 -15.01
N TRP A 630 8.40 -14.60 -16.19
CA TRP A 630 9.76 -14.03 -16.35
C TRP A 630 9.81 -12.63 -16.97
N GLU A 631 8.74 -11.85 -16.81
CA GLU A 631 8.75 -10.42 -17.18
C GLU A 631 9.30 -9.58 -16.01
N LYS A 632 9.93 -8.44 -16.28
CA LYS A 632 10.47 -7.57 -15.24
C LYS A 632 9.30 -6.87 -14.52
N VAL A 633 9.00 -7.30 -13.29
CA VAL A 633 7.97 -6.73 -12.41
C VAL A 633 8.57 -6.28 -11.09
#